data_AF-A0A0V0ST02-F1
#
_entry.id   AF-A0A0V0ST02-F1
#
_cell.length_a   1.000
_cell.length_b   1.000
_cell.length_c   1.000
_cell.angle_alpha   90.00
_cell.angle_beta   90.00
_cell.angle_gamma   90.00
#
_symmetry.space_group_name_H-M   'P 1'
#
loop_
_entity.id
_entity.type
_entity.pdbx_description
1 polymer ?
#
loop_
_entity_poly.entity_id
_entity_poly.type
_entity_poly.pdbx_seq_one_letter_code
_entity_poly.pdbx_strand_id
1 'polypeptide(L)'
;MRCGETVGITDSVETAVITTLVSKATDCTDRSREKMADLLRRYAETISMSDDDLGHTSVVKHRIIVEGAKPIKQALRRLPIRQREEVEGHVRRMLERGLIEPAEGPWSSPV
;
A
#
# COMPACT_ATOMS: atom_id res chain seq x y z
N MET A 1 7.50 -10.31 18.12
CA MET A 1 7.01 -8.95 18.43
C MET A 1 8.23 -8.05 18.60
N ARG A 2 8.76 -7.51 17.50
CA ARG A 2 9.73 -6.43 17.57
C ARG A 2 9.01 -5.21 17.01
N CYS A 3 8.57 -4.34 17.91
CA CYS A 3 8.46 -2.92 17.60
C CYS A 3 9.89 -2.50 17.20
N GLY A 4 10.08 -2.27 15.90
CA GLY A 4 11.36 -1.92 15.31
C GLY A 4 11.25 -0.56 14.67
N GLU A 5 11.97 0.38 15.27
CA GLU A 5 12.36 1.69 14.72
C GLU A 5 11.20 2.67 14.49
N THR A 6 10.89 3.42 15.56
CA THR A 6 10.34 4.76 15.41
C THR A 6 11.32 5.55 14.54
N VAL A 7 11.05 5.65 13.25
CA VAL A 7 11.67 6.66 12.40
C VAL A 7 11.07 7.98 12.88
N GLY A 8 11.74 8.57 13.86
CA GLY A 8 11.44 9.90 14.36
C GLY A 8 11.75 10.91 13.28
N ILE A 9 10.82 11.09 12.34
CA ILE A 9 10.70 12.24 11.47
C ILE A 9 9.18 12.40 11.27
N THR A 10 8.56 13.31 12.01
CA THR A 10 7.16 13.69 11.77
C THR A 10 7.06 14.20 10.34
N ASP A 11 6.54 13.35 9.45
CA ASP A 11 6.53 13.64 8.02
C ASP A 11 5.51 14.77 7.75
N SER A 12 5.90 15.72 6.89
CA SER A 12 5.03 16.82 6.46
C SER A 12 3.72 16.29 5.87
N VAL A 13 3.80 15.11 5.23
CA VAL A 13 2.68 14.40 4.61
C VAL A 13 1.65 13.93 5.64
N GLU A 14 2.07 13.29 6.74
CA GLU A 14 1.16 12.83 7.80
C GLU A 14 0.37 14.00 8.39
N THR A 15 1.05 15.11 8.64
CA THR A 15 0.43 16.33 9.17
C THR A 15 -0.58 16.92 8.17
N ALA A 16 -0.26 16.91 6.89
CA ALA A 16 -1.15 17.40 5.83
C ALA A 16 -2.41 16.51 5.68
N VAL A 17 -2.25 15.19 5.73
CA VAL A 17 -3.37 14.24 5.63
C VAL A 17 -4.28 14.36 6.84
N ILE A 18 -3.74 14.35 8.07
CA ILE A 18 -4.53 14.50 9.29
C ILE A 18 -5.29 15.83 9.27
N THR A 19 -4.64 16.93 8.89
CA THR A 19 -5.29 18.25 8.78
C THR A 19 -6.41 18.24 7.74
N THR A 20 -6.21 17.55 6.62
CA THR A 20 -7.22 17.39 5.56
C THR A 20 -8.40 16.55 6.03
N LEU A 21 -8.16 15.48 6.78
CA LEU A 21 -9.22 14.62 7.34
C LEU A 21 -10.05 15.39 8.38
N VAL A 22 -9.40 16.15 9.24
CA VAL A 22 -10.06 16.95 10.28
C VAL A 22 -10.90 18.07 9.68
N SER A 23 -10.44 18.72 8.59
CA SER A 23 -11.18 19.81 7.94
C SER A 23 -12.39 19.32 7.13
N LYS A 24 -12.39 18.08 6.65
CA LYS A 24 -13.52 17.45 5.94
C LYS A 24 -14.67 17.04 6.86
N ALA A 25 -14.46 17.00 8.18
CA ALA A 25 -15.52 16.66 9.11
C ALA A 25 -16.58 17.79 9.20
N THR A 26 -17.79 17.48 8.75
CA THR A 26 -18.99 18.33 8.92
C THR A 26 -19.64 18.04 10.28
N ASP A 27 -20.30 19.04 10.88
CA ASP A 27 -21.05 18.94 12.14
C ASP A 27 -20.24 18.54 13.40
N CYS A 28 -19.10 19.20 13.63
CA CYS A 28 -18.27 18.97 14.82
C CYS A 28 -17.85 20.28 15.51
N THR A 29 -17.87 20.27 16.85
CA THR A 29 -17.33 21.36 17.68
C THR A 29 -15.80 21.39 17.61
N ASP A 30 -15.18 22.55 17.89
CA ASP A 30 -13.71 22.68 17.90
C ASP A 30 -13.05 21.68 18.85
N ARG A 31 -13.67 21.42 20.01
CA ARG A 31 -13.21 20.41 20.98
C ARG A 31 -13.26 18.99 20.41
N SER A 32 -14.26 18.66 19.60
CA SER A 32 -14.35 17.35 18.95
C SER A 32 -13.30 17.20 17.85
N ARG A 33 -12.99 18.28 17.12
CA ARG A 33 -11.95 18.31 16.08
C ARG A 33 -10.56 18.10 16.66
N GLU A 34 -10.26 18.75 17.79
CA GLU A 34 -8.99 18.57 18.49
C GLU A 34 -8.80 17.13 18.99
N LYS A 35 -9.82 16.55 19.62
CA LYS A 35 -9.80 15.14 20.03
C LYS A 35 -9.61 14.17 18.86
N MET A 36 -10.21 14.47 17.72
CA MET A 36 -10.05 13.66 16.51
C MET A 36 -8.63 13.76 15.97
N ALA A 37 -8.07 14.97 15.89
CA ALA A 37 -6.68 15.18 15.48
C ALA A 37 -5.71 14.42 16.41
N ASP A 38 -5.93 14.46 17.72
CA ASP A 38 -5.10 13.75 18.69
C ASP A 38 -5.18 12.22 18.55
N LEU A 39 -6.38 11.69 18.25
CA LEU A 39 -6.56 10.26 18.01
C LEU A 39 -5.85 9.83 16.72
N LEU A 40 -5.99 10.60 15.65
CA LEU A 40 -5.34 10.31 14.37
C LEU A 40 -3.82 10.38 14.48
N ARG A 41 -3.27 11.35 15.23
CA ARG A 41 -1.83 11.42 15.51
C ARG A 41 -1.35 10.22 16.34
N ARG A 42 -2.14 9.81 17.34
CA ARG A 42 -1.80 8.67 18.20
C ARG A 42 -1.71 7.35 17.42
N TYR A 43 -2.55 7.19 16.41
CA TYR A 43 -2.64 5.98 15.61
C TYR A 43 -2.11 6.17 14.19
N ALA A 44 -1.27 7.19 13.96
CA ALA A 44 -0.75 7.53 12.64
C ALA A 44 -0.06 6.34 11.96
N GLU A 45 0.74 5.57 12.72
CA GLU A 45 1.44 4.37 12.23
C GLU A 45 0.52 3.23 11.76
N THR A 46 -0.76 3.25 12.14
CA THR A 46 -1.74 2.21 11.77
C THR A 46 -2.63 2.60 10.60
N ILE A 47 -2.58 3.87 10.19
CA ILE A 47 -3.45 4.43 9.17
C ILE A 47 -2.61 4.65 7.91
N SER A 48 -3.15 4.20 6.78
CA SER A 48 -2.58 4.53 5.47
C SER A 48 -2.84 6.02 5.16
N MET A 49 -1.76 6.78 5.07
CA MET A 49 -1.67 8.19 4.69
C MET A 49 -1.35 8.38 3.19
N SER A 50 -0.95 7.34 2.47
CA SER A 50 -0.65 7.34 1.03
C SER A 50 -0.89 5.97 0.39
N ASP A 51 -1.10 5.89 -0.92
CA ASP A 51 -1.25 4.60 -1.64
C ASP A 51 -0.03 3.65 -1.53
N ASP A 52 1.03 4.17 -0.96
CA ASP A 52 2.39 3.68 -1.01
C ASP A 52 2.86 3.15 0.36
N ASP A 53 2.14 3.41 1.44
CA ASP A 53 2.47 2.98 2.81
C ASP A 53 2.00 1.57 3.16
N LEU A 54 2.17 0.66 2.21
CA LEU A 54 1.77 -0.72 2.38
C LEU A 54 2.68 -1.44 3.40
N GLY A 55 2.08 -1.90 4.50
CA GLY A 55 2.74 -2.74 5.49
C GLY A 55 2.88 -4.21 5.03
N HIS A 56 3.78 -4.95 5.67
CA HIS A 56 3.90 -6.40 5.49
C HIS A 56 4.20 -7.09 6.83
N THR A 57 3.95 -8.41 6.91
CA THR A 57 4.26 -9.21 8.08
C THR A 57 5.22 -10.34 7.73
N SER A 58 6.24 -10.54 8.57
CA SER A 58 7.18 -11.65 8.46
C SER A 58 6.81 -12.85 9.36
N VAL A 59 5.67 -12.77 10.06
CA VAL A 59 5.25 -13.78 11.05
C VAL A 59 4.93 -15.13 10.40
N VAL A 60 4.25 -15.12 9.25
CA VAL A 60 3.92 -16.34 8.48
C VAL A 60 4.07 -16.04 6.99
N LYS A 61 4.70 -16.95 6.26
CA LYS A 61 4.67 -16.98 4.79
C LYS A 61 3.56 -17.93 4.35
N HIS A 62 2.60 -17.42 3.57
CA HIS A 62 1.51 -18.24 3.06
C HIS A 62 2.03 -19.19 1.97
N ARG A 63 1.70 -20.49 2.07
CA ARG A 63 1.99 -21.50 1.05
C ARG A 63 0.70 -21.84 0.31
N ILE A 64 0.69 -21.59 -0.99
CA ILE A 64 -0.41 -21.99 -1.87
C ILE A 64 -0.21 -23.47 -2.23
N ILE A 65 -1.20 -24.31 -1.90
CA ILE A 65 -1.20 -25.73 -2.23
C ILE A 65 -1.97 -25.92 -3.53
N VAL A 66 -1.28 -26.38 -4.57
CA VAL A 66 -1.84 -26.59 -5.90
C VAL A 66 -2.00 -28.10 -6.11
N GLU A 67 -3.10 -28.67 -5.62
CA GLU A 67 -3.35 -30.13 -5.62
C GLU A 67 -3.56 -30.70 -7.03
N GLY A 68 -2.47 -31.11 -7.69
CA GLY A 68 -2.52 -31.79 -8.99
C GLY A 68 -2.85 -30.90 -10.19
N ALA A 69 -3.05 -29.59 -10.00
CA ALA A 69 -3.29 -28.67 -11.11
C ALA A 69 -2.01 -28.48 -11.95
N LYS A 70 -2.16 -28.56 -13.27
CA LYS A 70 -1.07 -28.35 -14.23
C LYS A 70 -0.83 -26.86 -14.45
N PRO A 71 0.42 -26.42 -14.64
CA PRO A 71 0.73 -25.03 -14.95
C PRO A 71 0.03 -24.51 -16.20
N ILE A 72 -0.48 -23.29 -16.12
CA ILE A 72 -1.09 -22.57 -17.24
C ILE A 72 -0.24 -21.32 -17.52
N LYS A 73 0.24 -21.21 -18.76
CA LYS A 73 1.00 -20.05 -19.25
C LYS A 73 0.21 -19.34 -20.33
N GLN A 74 -0.43 -18.24 -19.96
CA GLN A 74 -1.20 -17.41 -20.89
C GLN A 74 -0.33 -16.29 -21.47
N ALA A 75 -0.53 -15.97 -22.75
CA ALA A 75 0.18 -14.86 -23.40
C ALA A 75 -0.35 -13.50 -22.90
N LEU A 76 0.56 -12.53 -22.79
CA LEU A 76 0.23 -11.17 -22.34
C LEU A 76 -0.76 -10.49 -23.30
N ARG A 77 -1.73 -9.76 -22.75
CA ARG A 77 -2.69 -8.97 -23.53
C ARG A 77 -2.05 -7.67 -23.99
N ARG A 78 -2.52 -7.16 -25.14
CA ARG A 78 -2.06 -5.86 -25.65
C ARG A 78 -2.67 -4.74 -24.81
N LEU A 79 -1.82 -3.95 -24.15
CA LEU A 79 -2.24 -2.73 -23.47
C LEU A 79 -2.47 -1.59 -24.48
N PRO A 80 -3.58 -0.83 -24.35
CA PRO A 80 -3.77 0.43 -25.06
C PRO A 80 -2.60 1.38 -24.83
N ILE A 81 -2.17 2.11 -25.88
CA ILE A 81 -0.99 2.99 -25.82
C ILE A 81 -1.10 4.00 -24.67
N ARG A 82 -2.30 4.57 -24.46
CA ARG A 82 -2.57 5.56 -23.40
C ARG A 82 -2.31 5.03 -21.98
N GLN A 83 -2.43 3.72 -21.75
CA GLN A 83 -2.28 3.12 -20.42
C GLN A 83 -0.86 2.59 -20.17
N ARG A 84 -0.01 2.51 -21.18
CA ARG A 84 1.33 1.90 -21.05
C ARG A 84 2.19 2.62 -20.03
N GLU A 85 2.28 3.94 -20.12
CA GLU A 85 3.11 4.74 -19.21
C GLU A 85 2.64 4.62 -17.75
N GLU A 86 1.33 4.61 -17.53
CA GLU A 86 0.73 4.46 -16.21
C GLU A 86 1.08 3.09 -15.62
N VAL A 87 0.84 2.01 -16.37
CA VAL A 87 1.14 0.62 -15.94
C VAL A 87 2.64 0.45 -15.66
N GLU A 88 3.51 0.94 -16.55
CA GLU A 88 4.96 0.90 -16.34
C GLU A 88 5.39 1.68 -15.10
N GLY A 89 4.75 2.82 -14.84
CA GLY A 89 4.95 3.60 -13.62
C GLY A 89 4.56 2.85 -12.36
N HIS A 90 3.42 2.15 -12.36
CA HIS A 90 2.98 1.32 -11.24
C HIS A 90 3.93 0.15 -10.99
N VAL A 91 4.31 -0.59 -12.04
CA VAL A 91 5.25 -1.72 -11.94
C VAL A 91 6.59 -1.28 -11.36
N ARG A 92 7.11 -0.12 -11.79
CA ARG A 92 8.36 0.43 -11.25
C ARG A 92 8.26 0.72 -9.76
N ARG A 93 7.19 1.40 -9.31
CA ARG A 93 6.98 1.68 -7.88
C ARG A 93 6.87 0.40 -7.05
N MET A 94 6.17 -0.62 -7.53
CA MET A 94 6.04 -1.90 -6.83
C MET A 94 7.38 -2.65 -6.74
N LEU A 95 8.22 -2.58 -7.77
CA LEU A 95 9.57 -3.15 -7.77
C LEU A 95 10.49 -2.43 -6.77
N GLU A 96 10.51 -1.09 -6.79
CA GLU A 96 11.31 -0.27 -5.88
C GLU A 96 10.94 -0.51 -4.41
N ARG A 97 9.66 -0.76 -4.13
CA ARG A 97 9.16 -1.10 -2.79
C ARG A 97 9.34 -2.56 -2.39
N GLY A 98 9.78 -3.42 -3.31
CA GLY A 98 9.92 -4.87 -3.06
C GLY A 98 8.59 -5.61 -2.88
N LEU A 99 7.48 -5.06 -3.39
CA LEU A 99 6.16 -5.73 -3.38
C LEU A 99 6.06 -6.84 -4.43
N ILE A 100 6.79 -6.67 -5.53
CA ILE A 100 6.91 -7.67 -6.61
C ILE A 100 8.38 -7.88 -6.93
N GLU A 101 8.69 -9.03 -7.51
CA GLU A 101 10.03 -9.39 -7.97
C GLU A 101 9.95 -10.02 -9.37
N PRO A 102 11.03 -9.94 -10.18
CA PRO A 102 11.12 -10.69 -11.41
C PRO A 102 11.01 -12.19 -11.14
N ALA A 103 10.10 -12.86 -11.84
CA ALA A 103 9.87 -14.29 -11.69
C ALA A 103 9.91 -15.00 -13.04
N GLU A 104 10.54 -16.17 -13.08
CA GLU A 104 10.52 -17.08 -14.22
C GLU A 104 9.85 -18.39 -13.82
N GLY A 105 8.83 -18.81 -14.56
CA GLY A 105 8.09 -20.01 -14.21
C GLY A 105 7.08 -20.46 -15.26
N PRO A 106 6.48 -21.65 -15.05
CA PRO A 106 5.51 -22.23 -15.97
C PRO A 106 4.10 -21.64 -15.81
N TRP A 107 3.89 -20.75 -14.85
CA TRP A 107 2.64 -20.05 -14.59
C TRP A 107 2.70 -18.61 -15.11
N SER A 108 1.69 -18.17 -15.85
CA SER A 108 1.54 -16.77 -16.26
C SER A 108 0.08 -16.45 -16.55
N SER A 109 -0.39 -15.31 -16.03
CA SER A 109 -1.71 -14.73 -16.30
C SER A 109 -1.52 -13.35 -16.94
N PRO A 110 -2.28 -12.97 -17.97
CA PRO A 110 -2.17 -11.65 -18.56
C PRO A 110 -2.72 -10.58 -17.60
N VAL A 111 -2.09 -9.41 -17.67
CA VAL A 111 -2.61 -8.15 -17.10
C VAL A 111 -3.38 -7.41 -18.18
#